data_AF-A0AAN6MUB5-F1
#
_entry.id   AF-A0AAN6MUB5-F1
#
_cell.length_a   1.000
_cell.length_b   1.000
_cell.length_c   1.000
_cell.angle_alpha   90.00
_cell.angle_beta   90.00
_cell.angle_gamma   90.00
#
_symmetry.space_group_name_H-M   'P 1'
#
loop_
_entity.id
_entity.type
_entity.pdbx_description
1 polymer ?
#
loop_
_entity_poly.entity_id
_entity_poly.type
_entity_poly.pdbx_seq_one_letter_code
_entity_poly.pdbx_strand_id
1 'polypeptide(L)' 'MRLILARVLFAFDIELDKSCRNWVTDQTSWVTWARLPLYVRLTRVNQAGK' A
#
# COMPACT_ATOMS: atom_id res chain seq x y z
N MET A 1 10.04 -7.28 8.04
CA MET A 1 9.33 -6.71 6.88
C MET A 1 9.19 -7.68 5.70
N ARG A 2 10.24 -8.41 5.27
CA ARG A 2 10.20 -9.27 4.05
C ARG A 2 9.06 -10.30 4.02
N LEU A 3 8.84 -11.05 5.10
CA LEU A 3 7.80 -12.09 5.16
C LEU A 3 6.37 -11.53 5.22
N ILE A 4 6.18 -10.40 5.90
CA ILE A 4 4.87 -9.76 6.03
C ILE A 4 4.42 -9.24 4.66
N LEU A 5 5.30 -8.53 3.97
CA LEU A 5 5.00 -8.01 2.63
C LEU A 5 4.72 -9.15 1.64
N ALA A 6 5.53 -10.21 1.68
CA ALA A 6 5.32 -11.38 0.83
C ALA A 6 3.94 -12.02 1.06
N ARG A 7 3.47 -12.12 2.32
CA ARG A 7 2.14 -12.65 2.63
C ARG A 7 1.02 -11.74 2.15
N VAL A 8 1.19 -10.42 2.27
CA VAL A 8 0.19 -9.44 1.78
C VAL A 8 0.09 -9.51 0.26
N LEU A 9 1.21 -9.48 -0.46
CA LEU A 9 1.25 -9.55 -1.92
C LEU A 9 0.73 -10.88 -2.47
N PHE A 10 0.89 -11.98 -1.71
CA PHE A 10 0.38 -13.29 -2.13
C PHE A 10 -1.14 -13.43 -1.93
N ALA A 11 -1.70 -12.79 -0.91
CA ALA A 11 -3.11 -12.94 -0.54
C ALA A 11 -4.02 -11.86 -1.13
N PHE A 12 -3.47 -10.68 -1.45
CA PHE A 12 -4.24 -9.51 -1.85
C PHE A 12 -3.66 -8.86 -3.10
N ASP A 13 -4.55 -8.44 -3.99
CA ASP A 13 -4.25 -7.44 -4.99
C ASP A 13 -4.33 -6.05 -4.35
N ILE A 14 -3.38 -5.19 -4.69
CA ILE A 14 -3.18 -3.88 -4.04
C ILE A 14 -3.29 -2.79 -5.09
N GLU A 15 -4.27 -1.91 -4.92
CA GLU A 15 -4.41 -0.73 -5.75
C GLU A 15 -4.22 0.55 -4.94
N LEU A 16 -3.50 1.50 -5.51
CA LEU A 16 -3.30 2.81 -4.91
C LEU A 16 -4.54 3.68 -5.10
N ASP A 17 -5.01 4.34 -4.04
CA ASP A 17 -6.07 5.32 -4.19
C ASP A 17 -5.62 6.50 -5.06
N LYS A 18 -6.52 7.03 -5.90
CA LYS A 18 -6.20 8.10 -6.85
C LYS A 18 -5.70 9.36 -6.13
N SER A 19 -6.20 9.64 -4.93
CA SER A 19 -5.78 10.79 -4.12
C SER A 19 -4.30 10.71 -3.69
N CYS A 20 -3.70 9.52 -3.71
CA CYS A 20 -2.31 9.29 -3.31
C CYS A 20 -1.34 9.14 -4.50
N ARG A 21 -1.74 9.47 -5.74
CA ARG A 21 -0.87 9.29 -6.92
C ARG A 21 0.47 10.05 -6.80
N ASN A 22 0.44 11.24 -6.21
CA ASN A 22 1.61 12.10 -6.03
C ASN A 22 2.16 12.05 -4.59
N TRP A 23 1.80 11.02 -3.81
CA TRP A 23 2.11 10.94 -2.39
C TRP A 23 3.60 11.08 -2.07
N VAL A 24 4.48 10.62 -2.96
CA VAL A 24 5.94 10.75 -2.81
C VAL A 24 6.40 12.20 -2.97
N THR A 25 5.83 12.94 -3.91
CA THR A 25 6.19 14.36 -4.17
C THR A 25 5.50 15.31 -3.20
N ASP A 26 4.31 14.96 -2.72
CA ASP A 26 3.53 15.77 -1.78
C ASP A 26 4.06 15.65 -0.34
N GLN A 27 4.98 14.70 -0.11
CA GLN A 27 5.70 14.51 1.14
C GLN A 27 6.72 15.64 1.37
N THR A 28 6.24 16.81 1.80
CA THR A 28 7.07 17.99 2.11
C THR A 28 7.73 17.94 3.48
N SER A 29 7.31 17.02 4.34
CA SER A 29 7.83 16.83 5.70
C SER A 29 9.11 15.99 5.70
N TRP A 30 10.26 16.66 5.60
CA TRP A 30 11.57 16.07 5.85
C TRP A 30 11.96 16.08 7.33
N VAL A 31 11.38 16.98 8.13
CA VAL A 31 11.81 17.27 9.51
C VAL A 31 10.79 16.81 10.55
N THR A 32 9.49 16.95 10.26
CA THR A 32 8.42 16.48 11.15
C THR A 32 8.07 15.06 10.78
N TRP A 33 8.09 14.13 11.74
CA TRP A 33 7.72 12.71 11.57
C TRP A 33 6.25 12.49 11.15
N ALA A 34 5.55 13.55 10.73
CA ALA A 34 4.21 13.52 10.17
C ALA A 34 4.30 13.09 8.70
N ARG A 35 4.04 11.81 8.46
CA ARG A 35 3.94 11.25 7.11
C ARG A 35 2.50 11.34 6.62
N LEU A 36 2.28 11.76 5.38
CA LEU A 36 0.96 11.70 4.76
C LEU A 36 0.47 10.24 4.77
N PRO A 37 -0.81 9.96 5.04
CA PRO A 37 -1.34 8.62 4.96
C PRO A 37 -1.32 8.10 3.52
N LEU A 38 -0.95 6.83 3.32
CA LEU A 38 -0.98 6.18 2.02
C LEU A 38 -2.22 5.26 1.96
N TYR A 39 -3.25 5.70 1.25
CA TYR A 39 -4.48 4.94 1.11
C TYR A 39 -4.36 3.91 0.00
N VAL A 40 -4.69 2.66 0.31
CA VAL A 40 -4.69 1.53 -0.63
C VAL A 40 -5.97 0.72 -0.49
N ARG A 41 -6.44 0.19 -1.61
CA ARG A 41 -7.52 -0.78 -1.67
C ARG A 41 -6.93 -2.18 -1.74
N LEU A 42 -7.36 -3.05 -0.82
CA LEU A 42 -6.98 -4.46 -0.80
C LEU A 42 -8.14 -5.32 -1.29
N THR A 43 -7.90 -6.07 -2.35
CA THR A 43 -8.87 -7.04 -2.88
C THR A 43 -8.32 -8.43 -2.66
N ARG A 44 -9.07 -9.29 -1.96
CA ARG A 44 -8.62 -10.67 -1.73
C ARG A 44 -8.53 -11.41 -3.07
N VAL A 45 -7.38 -12.03 -3.34
CA VAL A 45 -7.25 -12.91 -4.50
C VAL A 45 -8.03 -14.19 -4.20
N ASN A 46 -9.02 -14.50 -5.04
CA ASN A 46 -9.85 -15.68 -4.88
C ASN A 46 -9.02 -16.91 -5.32
N GLN A 47 -8.32 -17.53 -4.36
CA GLN A 47 -7.55 -18.75 -4.63
C GLN A 47 -8.51 -19.93 -4.70
N ALA A 48 -9.24 -20.05 -5.81
CA ALA A 48 -9.94 -21.27 -6.16
C ALA A 48 -8.89 -22.32 -6.55
N GLY A 49 -8.69 -23.31 -5.70
CA GLY A 49 -8.04 -24.58 -6.05
C GLY A 49 -6.53 -24.64 -5.85
N LYS A 50 -6.13 -25.12 -4.68
CA LYS A 50 -5.27 -26.31 -4.56
C LYS A 50 -5.69 -27.11 -3.34
#